data_AF-A0A7C3VS76-F1
#
_entry.id   AF-A0A7C3VS76-F1
#
_cell.length_a   1.000
_cell.length_b   1.000
_cell.length_c   1.000
_cell.angle_alpha   90.00
_cell.angle_beta   90.00
_cell.angle_gamma   90.00
#
_symmetry.space_group_name_H-M   'P 1'
#
loop_
_entity.id
_entity.type
_entity.pdbx_description
1 polymer ?
#
loop_
_entity_poly.entity_id
_entity_poly.type
_entity_poly.pdbx_seq_one_letter_code
_entity_poly.pdbx_strand_id
1 'polypeptide(L)' 'MTLHVSDYDGIEEKHWLPGLGVIDWLEFLNALREAGYQGAFIYEARFDASNMEEAISTIEENYRMLKDR' A
#
# COMPACT_ATOMS: atom_id res chain seq x y z
N MET A 1 8.91 -7.16 13.79
CA MET A 1 9.19 -6.52 12.48
C MET A 1 7.96 -5.74 12.09
N THR A 2 8.10 -4.50 11.66
CA THR A 2 7.03 -3.69 11.09
C THR A 2 7.36 -3.40 9.63
N LEU A 3 6.36 -3.42 8.77
CA LEU A 3 6.50 -3.12 7.35
C LEU A 3 5.79 -1.80 7.08
N HIS A 4 6.52 -0.86 6.50
CA HIS A 4 5.99 0.39 6.01
C HIS A 4 5.93 0.30 4.48
N VAL A 5 4.79 0.66 3.90
CA VAL A 5 4.55 0.49 2.46
C VAL A 5 4.12 1.78 1.79
N SER A 6 4.70 2.00 0.61
CA SER A 6 4.31 2.98 -0.37
C SER A 6 4.68 2.46 -1.76
N ASP A 7 4.18 3.13 -2.79
CA ASP A 7 4.55 2.89 -4.18
C ASP A 7 5.40 4.04 -4.75
N TYR A 8 6.04 3.76 -5.87
CA TYR A 8 7.03 4.63 -6.49
C TYR A 8 7.04 4.50 -8.02
N ASP A 9 7.77 5.36 -8.72
CA ASP A 9 7.73 5.44 -10.19
C ASP A 9 8.78 4.58 -10.92
N GLY A 10 9.58 3.80 -10.19
CA GLY A 10 10.71 3.04 -10.75
C GLY A 10 12.04 3.80 -10.75
N ILE A 11 12.04 5.09 -10.40
CA ILE A 11 13.22 5.96 -10.40
C ILE A 11 13.46 6.55 -9.00
N GLU A 12 12.43 7.15 -8.40
CA GLU A 12 12.49 7.83 -7.12
C GLU A 12 11.35 7.40 -6.19
N GLU A 13 11.58 7.48 -4.88
CA GLU A 13 10.52 7.28 -3.89
C GLU A 13 9.48 8.41 -3.96
N LYS A 14 8.20 8.04 -4.02
CA LYS A 14 7.10 9.00 -4.16
C LYS A 14 6.14 9.00 -2.98
N HIS A 15 6.22 8.01 -2.10
CA HIS A 15 5.20 7.77 -1.07
C HIS A 15 3.80 7.65 -1.67
N TRP A 16 3.63 7.02 -2.83
CA TRP A 16 2.28 6.85 -3.39
C TRP A 16 1.52 5.75 -2.67
N LEU A 17 0.20 5.78 -2.79
CA LEU A 17 -0.62 4.64 -2.37
C LEU A 17 -0.25 3.41 -3.21
N PRO A 18 -0.22 2.22 -2.59
CA PRO A 18 -0.04 0.95 -3.30
C PRO A 18 -0.89 0.84 -4.57
N GLY A 19 -0.28 0.46 -5.69
CA GLY A 19 -0.95 0.26 -6.97
C GLY A 19 -0.98 1.49 -7.88
N LEU A 20 -0.42 2.62 -7.44
CA LEU A 20 -0.25 3.81 -8.28
C LEU A 20 1.13 3.89 -8.95
N GLY A 21 2.07 3.05 -8.53
CA GLY A 21 3.43 3.01 -9.05
C GLY A 21 3.71 1.72 -9.82
N VAL A 22 4.95 1.25 -9.72
CA VAL A 22 5.46 0.13 -10.52
C VAL A 22 5.63 -1.17 -9.74
N ILE A 23 5.34 -1.19 -8.43
CA ILE A 23 5.46 -2.40 -7.63
C ILE A 23 4.40 -3.43 -8.08
N ASP A 24 4.84 -4.67 -8.34
CA ASP A 24 3.91 -5.79 -8.47
C ASP A 24 3.39 -6.19 -7.08
N TRP A 25 2.27 -5.60 -6.70
CA TRP A 25 1.64 -5.85 -5.41
C TRP A 25 1.10 -7.27 -5.25
N LEU A 26 0.74 -7.95 -6.36
CA LEU A 26 0.28 -9.34 -6.26
C LEU A 26 1.46 -10.24 -5.89
N GLU A 27 2.57 -10.12 -6.60
CA GLU A 27 3.79 -10.88 -6.30
C GLU A 27 4.33 -10.54 -4.92
N PHE A 28 4.38 -9.25 -4.55
CA PHE A 28 4.83 -8.80 -3.24
C PHE A 28 4.02 -9.40 -2.08
N LEU A 29 2.68 -9.37 -2.19
CA LEU A 29 1.80 -9.93 -1.16
C LEU A 29 1.88 -11.46 -1.10
N ASN A 30 2.04 -12.13 -2.25
CA ASN A 30 2.30 -13.57 -2.30
C ASN A 30 3.57 -13.92 -1.53
N ALA A 31 4.67 -13.20 -1.79
CA ALA A 31 5.95 -13.41 -1.12
C ALA A 31 5.86 -13.21 0.41
N LEU A 32 5.14 -12.18 0.88
CA LEU A 32 4.92 -11.98 2.32
C LEU A 32 4.13 -13.13 2.95
N ARG A 33 3.11 -13.64 2.25
CA ARG A 33 2.30 -14.78 2.72
C ARG A 33 3.14 -16.05 2.78
N GLU A 34 3.95 -16.33 1.76
CA GLU A 34 4.88 -17.47 1.72
C GLU A 34 5.94 -17.41 2.81
N ALA A 35 6.46 -16.22 3.10
CA ALA A 35 7.39 -15.98 4.21
C ALA A 35 6.73 -16.10 5.60
N GLY A 36 5.40 -16.26 5.68
CA GLY A 36 4.67 -16.33 6.94
C GLY A 36 4.71 -15.01 7.74
N TYR A 37 4.77 -13.86 7.06
CA TYR A 37 4.81 -12.57 7.72
C TYR A 37 3.49 -12.28 8.46
N GLN A 38 3.59 -12.01 9.76
CA GLN A 38 2.45 -11.69 10.64
C GLN A 38 2.57 -10.29 11.30
N GLY A 39 3.54 -9.49 10.86
CA GLY A 39 3.75 -8.14 11.40
C GLY A 39 2.74 -7.14 10.86
N ALA A 40 2.77 -5.92 11.41
CA ALA A 40 1.92 -4.83 10.94
C ALA A 40 2.28 -4.44 9.49
N PHE A 41 1.24 -4.14 8.70
CA PHE A 41 1.31 -3.61 7.34
C PHE A 41 0.85 -2.15 7.39
N ILE A 42 1.81 -1.23 7.44
CA ILE A 42 1.59 0.19 7.73
C ILE A 42 1.75 0.99 6.45
N TYR A 43 0.78 1.84 6.13
CA TYR A 43 0.89 2.75 4.99
C TYR A 43 1.81 3.93 5.36
N GLU A 44 2.85 4.14 4.56
CA GLU A 44 3.72 5.31 4.60
C GLU A 44 3.54 6.12 3.31
N ALA A 45 2.29 6.54 3.04
CA ALA A 45 1.88 7.14 1.78
C ALA A 45 1.32 8.56 1.94
N ARG A 46 1.34 9.31 0.84
CA ARG A 46 0.74 10.64 0.66
C ARG A 46 -0.36 10.53 -0.39
N PHE A 47 -1.47 11.19 -0.10
CA PHE A 47 -2.60 11.34 -1.01
C PHE A 47 -3.37 12.61 -0.62
N ASP A 48 -4.05 13.19 -1.58
CA ASP A 48 -4.90 14.35 -1.35
C ASP A 48 -6.28 13.89 -0.87
N ALA A 49 -6.83 14.59 0.11
CA ALA A 49 -8.20 14.43 0.56
C ALA A 49 -8.73 15.77 1.06
N SER A 50 -9.96 16.12 0.70
CA SER A 50 -10.59 17.39 1.06
C SER A 50 -11.11 17.38 2.50
N ASN A 51 -11.36 16.20 3.07
CA ASN A 51 -11.82 16.00 4.44
C ASN A 51 -11.45 14.59 4.97
N MET A 52 -11.75 14.33 6.23
CA MET A 52 -11.42 13.07 6.90
C MET A 52 -12.18 11.86 6.35
N GLU A 53 -13.44 12.05 5.93
CA GLU A 53 -14.25 10.96 5.38
C GLU A 53 -13.68 10.48 4.05
N GLU A 54 -13.30 11.41 3.18
CA GLU A 54 -12.60 11.12 1.92
C GLU A 54 -11.25 10.45 2.17
N ALA A 55 -10.50 10.91 3.17
CA ALA A 55 -9.21 10.30 3.54
C ALA A 55 -9.38 8.84 3.98
N ILE A 56 -10.37 8.56 4.82
CA ILE A 56 -10.68 7.20 5.29
C ILE A 56 -11.13 6.33 4.11
N SER A 57 -12.05 6.81 3.27
CA SER A 57 -12.52 6.06 2.08
C SER A 57 -11.36 5.70 1.16
N THR A 58 -10.47 6.66 0.89
CA THR A 58 -9.29 6.46 0.04
C THR A 58 -8.38 5.35 0.57
N ILE A 59 -8.08 5.35 1.87
CA ILE A 59 -7.26 4.31 2.49
C ILE A 59 -7.98 2.96 2.47
N GLU A 60 -9.28 2.93 2.81
CA GLU A 60 -10.07 1.70 2.84
C GLU A 60 -10.18 1.05 1.46
N GLU A 61 -10.44 1.83 0.42
CA GLU A 61 -10.54 1.35 -0.95
C GLU A 61 -9.21 0.80 -1.43
N ASN A 62 -8.11 1.50 -1.15
CA ASN A 62 -6.77 1.01 -1.48
C ASN A 62 -6.44 -0.30 -0.75
N TYR A 63 -6.78 -0.39 0.54
CA TYR A 63 -6.58 -1.61 1.31
C TYR A 63 -7.43 -2.77 0.80
N ARG A 64 -8.70 -2.54 0.45
CA ARG A 64 -9.57 -3.56 -0.16
C ARG A 64 -9.02 -4.04 -1.49
N MET A 65 -8.56 -3.12 -2.35
CA MET A 65 -7.92 -3.47 -3.62
C MET A 65 -6.69 -4.37 -3.42
N LEU A 66 -5.89 -4.16 -2.38
CA LEU A 66 -4.77 -5.06 -2.06
C LEU A 66 -5.23 -6.41 -1.49
N LYS A 67 -6.24 -6.40 -0.62
CA LYS A 67 -6.75 -7.60 0.04
C LYS A 67 -7.39 -8.58 -0.93
N ASP A 68 -8.03 -8.06 -1.98
CA ASP A 68 -8.76 -8.86 -2.96
C ASP A 68 -7.87 -9.36 -4.11
N ARG A 69 -6.55 -9.09 -4.07
CA ARG A 69 -5.54 -9.59 -5.02
C ARG A 69 -4.94 -10.93 -4.60
#